data_AF-A0A6V8EXX9-F1
#
_entry.id   AF-A0A6V8EXX9-F1
#
_cell.length_a   1.000
_cell.length_b   1.000
_cell.length_c   1.000
_cell.angle_alpha   90.00
_cell.angle_beta   90.00
_cell.angle_gamma   90.00
#
_symmetry.space_group_name_H-M   'P 1'
#
loop_
_entity.id
_entity.type
_entity.pdbx_description
1 polymer ?
#
loop_
_entity_poly.entity_id
_entity_poly.type
_entity_poly.pdbx_seq_one_letter_code
_entity_poly.pdbx_strand_id
1 'polypeptide(L)' 'MPGTDRVEIRTLKVGRFCVVDDEAYKILSISKSKPGKHGSAKARLSLESIFT' A
#
# COMPACT_ATOMS: atom_id res chain seq x y z
N MET A 1 2.98 -8.50 12.10
CA MET A 1 4.33 -8.17 12.57
C MET A 1 4.27 -7.19 13.75
N PRO A 2 4.95 -7.43 14.88
CA PRO A 2 5.12 -6.44 15.93
C PRO A 2 5.74 -5.14 15.36
N GLY A 3 5.32 -3.97 15.86
CA GLY A 3 5.79 -2.68 15.37
C GLY A 3 5.09 -2.15 14.10
N THR A 4 3.91 -2.68 13.75
CA THR A 4 3.08 -2.18 12.65
C THR A 4 1.70 -1.74 13.12
N ASP A 5 1.18 -0.66 12.54
CA ASP A 5 -0.20 -0.21 12.72
C ASP A 5 -1.07 -0.56 11.51
N ARG A 6 -2.36 -0.84 11.77
CA ARG A 6 -3.34 -1.05 10.70
C ARG A 6 -3.87 0.30 10.22
N VAL A 7 -3.80 0.52 8.91
CA VAL A 7 -4.32 1.72 8.25
C VAL A 7 -5.12 1.34 7.01
N GLU A 8 -5.95 2.25 6.53
CA GLU A 8 -6.69 2.03 5.29
C GLU A 8 -5.83 2.33 4.06
N ILE A 9 -6.02 1.57 2.98
CA ILE A 9 -5.33 1.79 1.69
C ILE A 9 -5.44 3.24 1.21
N ARG A 10 -6.59 3.91 1.45
CA ARG A 10 -6.82 5.28 0.97
C ARG A 10 -5.90 6.32 1.62
N THR A 11 -5.38 6.04 2.82
CA THR A 11 -4.53 6.96 3.59
C THR A 11 -3.03 6.79 3.30
N LEU A 12 -2.65 5.75 2.54
CA LEU A 12 -1.27 5.53 2.13
C LEU A 12 -0.79 6.62 1.17
N LYS A 13 0.50 6.94 1.25
CA LYS A 13 1.19 7.93 0.43
C LYS A 13 2.50 7.36 -0.09
N VAL A 14 2.92 7.81 -1.28
CA VAL A 14 4.24 7.49 -1.83
C VAL A 14 5.33 7.92 -0.85
N GLY A 15 6.40 7.12 -0.74
CA GLY A 15 7.50 7.32 0.20
C GLY A 15 7.26 6.79 1.60
N ARG A 16 6.02 6.40 1.95
CA ARG A 16 5.73 5.67 3.20
C ARG A 16 6.02 4.17 3.05
N PHE A 17 5.85 3.45 4.15
CA PHE A 17 6.11 2.02 4.24
C PHE A 17 4.83 1.22 4.41
N CYS A 18 4.85 -0.02 3.95
CA CYS A 18 3.84 -1.02 4.24
C CYS A 18 4.48 -2.40 4.40
N VAL A 19 3.72 -3.32 5.00
CA VAL A 19 4.10 -4.73 5.13
C VAL A 19 3.25 -5.58 4.20
N VAL A 20 3.89 -6.47 3.45
CA VAL A 20 3.25 -7.47 2.58
C VAL A 20 3.96 -8.79 2.85
N ASP A 21 3.20 -9.86 3.10
CA ASP A 21 3.72 -11.20 3.37
C ASP A 21 4.84 -11.23 4.44
N ASP A 22 4.62 -10.50 5.53
CA ASP A 22 5.55 -10.32 6.67
C ASP A 22 6.89 -9.62 6.37
N GLU A 23 7.05 -9.03 5.19
CA GLU A 23 8.21 -8.24 4.78
C GLU A 23 7.89 -6.75 4.65
N ALA A 24 8.90 -5.89 4.90
CA ALA A 24 8.74 -4.43 4.88
C ALA A 24 9.18 -3.81 3.56
N TYR A 25 8.33 -2.94 3.01
CA TYR A 25 8.53 -2.31 1.72
C TYR A 25 8.33 -0.79 1.78
N LYS A 26 9.07 -0.05 0.96
CA LYS A 26 8.81 1.35 0.62
C LYS A 26 7.84 1.44 -0.55
N ILE A 27 6.87 2.34 -0.46
CA ILE A 27 5.89 2.58 -1.53
C ILE A 27 6.51 3.53 -2.56
N LEU A 28 6.79 3.02 -3.76
CA LEU A 28 7.32 3.80 -4.88
C LEU A 28 6.22 4.52 -5.67
N SER A 29 5.08 3.86 -5.86
CA SER A 29 3.94 4.44 -6.57
C SER A 29 2.61 3.88 -6.10
N ILE A 30 1.55 4.68 -6.27
CA ILE A 30 0.16 4.27 -6.00
C ILE A 30 -0.70 4.67 -7.19
N SER A 31 -1.33 3.70 -7.84
CA SER A 31 -2.39 3.91 -8.82
C SER A 31 -3.74 3.52 -8.25
N LYS A 32 -4.78 4.32 -8.48
CA LYS A 32 -6.13 4.07 -7.97
C LYS A 32 -7.11 3.96 -9.14
N SER A 33 -7.91 2.91 -9.17
CA SER A 33 -8.98 2.77 -10.16
C SER A 33 -10.18 3.65 -9.78
N LYS A 34 -10.97 4.06 -10.77
CA LYS A 34 -12.30 4.62 -10.48
C LYS A 34 -13.16 3.56 -9.79
N PRO A 35 -13.98 3.93 -8.80
CA PRO A 35 -15.02 3.06 -8.27
C PRO A 35 -16.04 2.78 -9.39
N GLY A 36 -16.47 1.53 -9.53
CA GLY A 36 -17.57 1.16 -10.42
C GLY A 36 -18.94 1.56 -9.85
N LYS A 37 -20.02 1.27 -10.59
CA LYS A 37 -21.41 1.65 -10.23
C LYS A 37 -21.81 1.31 -8.78
N HIS A 38 -21.41 0.13 -8.30
CA HIS A 38 -21.61 -0.33 -6.92
C HIS A 38 -20.30 -0.85 -6.30
N GLY A 39 -19.16 -0.44 -6.88
CA GLY A 39 -17.85 -1.03 -6.58
C GLY A 39 -16.98 -0.13 -5.73
N SER A 40 -16.00 -0.73 -5.06
CA SER A 40 -14.92 0.00 -4.41
C SER A 40 -13.81 0.33 -5.41
N ALA A 41 -13.10 1.44 -5.16
CA ALA A 41 -11.86 1.73 -5.85
C ALA A 41 -10.78 0.70 -5.45
N LYS A 42 -9.99 0.24 -6.42
CA LYS A 42 -8.83 -0.63 -6.19
C LYS A 42 -7.56 0.20 -6.20
N ALA A 43 -6.58 -0.16 -5.38
CA ALA A 43 -5.25 0.42 -5.43
C ALA A 43 -4.24 -0.61 -5.94
N ARG A 44 -3.35 -0.17 -6.82
CA ARG A 44 -2.16 -0.91 -7.25
C ARG A 44 -0.93 -0.20 -6.72
N LEU A 45 -0.08 -0.93 -6.02
CA LEU A 45 1.12 -0.43 -5.37
C LEU A 45 2.34 -0.97 -6.11
N SER A 46 3.33 -0.10 -6.35
CA SER A 46 4.69 -0.53 -6.69
C SER A 46 5.56 -0.37 -5.46
N LEU A 47 6.25 -1.44 -5.09
CA LEU A 47 6.95 -1.57 -3.81
C LEU A 47 8.41 -1.94 -4.04
N GLU A 48 9.27 -1.52 -3.12
CA GLU A 48 10.70 -1.87 -3.07
C GLU A 48 11.03 -2.33 -1.65
N SER A 49 11.74 -3.47 -1.53
CA SER A 49 12.18 -3.98 -0.24
C SER A 49 13.11 -2.96 0.41
N ILE A 50 12.97 -2.74 1.73
CA ILE A 50 13.87 -1.83 2.45
C ILE A 50 15.19 -2.50 2.87
N PHE A 51 15.33 -3.80 2.64
CA PHE A 51 16.45 -4.62 3.10
C PHE A 51 17.28 -5.22 1.96
N THR A 52 16.97 -4.90 0.70
CA THR A 52 17.65 -5.40 -0.50
C THR A 52 18.01 -4.22 -1.39
#